data_AF-W2PX75-F1
#
_entry.id   AF-W2PX75-F1
#
_cell.length_a   1.000
_cell.length_b   1.000
_cell.length_c   1.000
_cell.angle_alpha   90.00
_cell.angle_beta   90.00
_cell.angle_gamma   90.00
#
_symmetry.space_group_name_H-M   'P 1'
#
loop_
_entity.id
_entity.type
_entity.pdbx_description
1 polymer ?
#
loop_
_entity_poly.entity_id
_entity_poly.type
_entity_poly.pdbx_seq_one_letter_code
_entity_poly.pdbx_strand_id
1 'polypeptide(L)'
;MPKDAFSTEKLLPVPVDVGEGVRTLSYVSAWEQFALAAFLQRYWADNQVSCTVTFDPKTEGSQLAHMLDYFQYQLKGISLLPKLELGAYKQMPYEEINAGTYHKMSQSIQPLQFNVILSTETVINIPDKYCEACVTDPEA
;
A
#
# COMPACT_ATOMS: atom_id res chain seq x y z
N MET A 1 -8.44 -27.57 -27.47
CA MET A 1 -8.76 -27.92 -26.06
C MET A 1 -8.99 -26.62 -25.31
N PRO A 2 -10.23 -26.30 -24.92
CA PRO A 2 -10.55 -25.02 -24.31
C PRO A 2 -10.06 -25.03 -22.86
N LYS A 3 -9.22 -24.05 -22.50
CA LYS A 3 -8.83 -23.77 -21.12
C LYS A 3 -9.76 -22.70 -20.53
N ASP A 4 -11.06 -22.92 -20.67
CA ASP A 4 -12.06 -22.14 -19.93
C ASP A 4 -12.14 -22.73 -18.51
N ALA A 5 -11.07 -22.51 -17.75
CA ALA A 5 -11.11 -22.64 -16.31
C ALA A 5 -11.85 -21.41 -15.79
N PHE A 6 -13.05 -21.59 -15.28
CA PHE A 6 -13.72 -20.62 -14.43
C PHE A 6 -12.81 -20.28 -13.24
N SER A 7 -12.06 -19.19 -13.34
CA SER A 7 -11.45 -18.52 -12.19
C SER A 7 -12.50 -17.58 -11.62
N THR A 8 -12.94 -17.83 -10.39
CA THR A 8 -13.87 -17.00 -9.62
C THR A 8 -13.26 -15.67 -9.16
N GLU A 9 -12.04 -15.34 -9.57
CA GLU A 9 -11.31 -14.14 -9.15
C GLU A 9 -11.24 -13.14 -10.31
N LYS A 10 -12.03 -12.07 -10.21
CA LYS A 10 -12.03 -10.99 -11.19
C LYS A 10 -11.05 -9.91 -10.74
N LEU A 11 -9.98 -9.70 -11.52
CA LEU A 11 -9.06 -8.58 -11.33
C LEU A 11 -9.73 -7.28 -11.79
N LEU A 12 -9.79 -6.28 -10.92
CA LEU A 12 -10.28 -4.94 -11.24
C LEU A 12 -9.12 -3.94 -11.16
N PRO A 13 -8.54 -3.51 -12.29
CA PRO A 13 -7.52 -2.47 -12.28
C PRO A 13 -8.15 -1.11 -11.97
N VAL A 14 -7.55 -0.38 -11.03
CA VAL A 14 -7.97 0.99 -10.68
C VAL A 14 -6.80 1.92 -10.99
N PRO A 15 -6.89 2.79 -12.02
CA PRO A 15 -5.83 3.74 -12.36
C PRO A 15 -5.77 4.85 -11.31
N VAL A 16 -4.58 5.13 -10.78
CA VAL A 16 -4.33 6.16 -9.77
C VAL A 16 -3.22 7.09 -10.25
N ASP A 17 -3.43 8.39 -10.10
CA ASP A 17 -2.40 9.42 -10.30
C ASP A 17 -1.96 9.96 -8.92
N VAL A 18 -0.66 9.99 -8.68
CA VAL A 18 -0.05 10.45 -7.43
C VAL A 18 0.13 11.98 -7.39
N GLY A 19 -0.05 12.66 -8.53
CA GLY A 19 0.04 14.12 -8.66
C GLY A 19 1.42 14.63 -9.09
N GLU A 20 1.44 15.89 -9.51
CA GLU A 20 2.65 16.53 -10.04
C GLU A 20 3.69 16.79 -8.94
N GLY A 21 4.97 16.51 -9.26
CA GLY A 21 6.09 16.75 -8.35
C GLY A 21 6.27 15.72 -7.24
N VAL A 22 5.43 14.68 -7.17
CA VAL A 22 5.55 13.61 -6.18
C VAL A 22 6.58 12.57 -6.64
N ARG A 23 7.63 12.38 -5.84
CA ARG A 23 8.63 11.33 -6.08
C ARG A 23 8.11 9.99 -5.56
N THR A 24 8.03 8.99 -6.44
CA THR A 24 7.70 7.62 -6.06
C THR A 24 8.91 6.91 -5.44
N LEU A 25 8.66 5.76 -4.80
CA LEU A 25 9.68 4.95 -4.12
C LEU A 25 10.87 4.54 -4.99
N SER A 26 10.70 4.52 -6.32
CA SER A 26 11.76 4.25 -7.29
C SER A 26 12.82 5.36 -7.33
N TYR A 27 12.45 6.60 -6.95
CA TYR A 27 13.32 7.78 -6.97
C TYR A 27 13.84 8.19 -5.58
N VAL A 28 13.48 7.44 -4.53
CA VAL A 28 13.89 7.73 -3.15
C VAL A 28 14.86 6.65 -2.68
N SER A 29 16.08 7.06 -2.35
CA SER A 29 17.13 6.15 -1.88
C SER A 29 16.83 5.62 -0.47
N ALA A 30 17.48 4.51 -0.10
CA ALA A 30 17.41 3.99 1.27
C ALA A 30 17.90 5.03 2.29
N TRP A 31 18.99 5.76 1.99
CA TRP A 31 19.49 6.84 2.85
C TRP A 31 18.44 7.91 3.12
N GLU A 32 17.73 8.33 2.07
CA GLU A 32 16.69 9.35 2.19
C GLU A 32 15.50 8.82 3.01
N GLN A 33 15.10 7.57 2.80
CA GLN A 33 14.06 6.92 3.61
C GLN A 33 14.45 6.86 5.10
N PHE A 34 15.69 6.50 5.43
CA PHE A 34 16.20 6.53 6.80
C PHE A 34 16.18 7.94 7.39
N ALA A 35 16.61 8.94 6.63
CA ALA A 35 16.63 10.33 7.08
C ALA A 35 15.21 10.86 7.39
N LEU A 36 14.23 10.52 6.56
CA LEU A 36 12.83 10.86 6.78
C LEU A 36 12.26 10.18 8.04
N ALA A 37 12.58 8.90 8.24
CA ALA A 37 12.18 8.17 9.45
C ALA A 37 12.79 8.81 10.71
N ALA A 38 14.08 9.15 10.67
CA ALA A 38 14.79 9.79 11.77
C ALA A 38 14.25 11.21 12.05
N PHE A 39 13.91 11.97 11.01
CA PHE A 39 13.29 13.27 11.13
C PHE A 39 11.94 13.18 11.88
N LEU A 40 11.05 12.28 11.45
CA LEU A 40 9.77 12.08 12.13
C LEU A 40 9.95 11.57 13.56
N GLN A 41 10.91 10.67 13.77
CA GLN A 41 11.21 10.11 15.08
C GLN A 41 11.70 11.18 16.07
N ARG A 42 12.40 12.21 15.58
CA ARG A 42 12.93 13.29 16.41
C ARG A 42 11.91 14.38 16.72
N TYR A 43 11.10 14.77 15.75
CA TYR A 43 10.29 15.99 15.82
C TYR A 43 8.79 15.74 15.99
N TRP A 44 8.32 14.50 15.80
CA TRP A 44 6.90 14.18 15.83
C TRP A 44 6.57 12.98 16.73
N ALA A 45 7.31 11.88 16.57
CA ALA A 45 6.99 10.62 17.23
C ALA A 45 7.70 10.50 18.59
N ASP A 46 6.92 10.58 19.67
CA ASP A 46 7.36 10.23 21.02
C ASP A 46 7.55 8.72 21.20
N ASN A 47 6.87 7.90 20.41
CA ASN A 47 6.95 6.45 20.31
C ASN A 47 7.87 6.03 19.16
N GLN A 48 7.61 4.92 18.47
CA GLN A 48 8.40 4.47 17.31
C GLN A 48 7.73 4.92 16.00
N VAL A 49 8.52 5.31 15.01
CA VAL A 49 8.03 5.49 13.63
C VAL A 49 7.99 4.13 12.93
N SER A 50 6.78 3.67 12.59
CA SER A 50 6.61 2.49 11.74
C SER A 50 6.89 2.85 10.29
N CYS A 51 7.98 2.33 9.74
CA CYS A 51 8.30 2.45 8.33
C CYS A 51 9.04 1.20 7.83
N THR A 52 8.75 0.80 6.60
CA THR A 52 9.52 -0.23 5.88
C THR A 52 10.39 0.47 4.86
N VAL A 53 11.70 0.47 5.10
CA VAL A 53 12.67 1.00 4.14
C VAL A 53 12.95 -0.05 3.09
N THR A 54 12.77 0.34 1.83
CA THR A 54 13.09 -0.51 0.69
C THR A 54 14.41 -0.10 0.06
N PHE A 55 15.23 -1.07 -0.32
CA PHE A 55 16.56 -0.82 -0.87
C PHE A 55 16.85 -1.74 -2.05
N ASP A 56 17.68 -1.30 -2.99
CA ASP A 56 18.24 -2.16 -4.03
C ASP A 56 19.40 -3.00 -3.45
N PRO A 57 19.29 -4.33 -3.42
CA PRO A 57 20.33 -5.19 -2.86
C PRO A 57 21.69 -5.07 -3.57
N LYS A 58 21.71 -4.71 -4.86
CA LYS A 58 22.94 -4.64 -5.66
C LYS A 58 23.71 -3.35 -5.41
N THR A 59 23.00 -2.22 -5.25
CA THR A 59 23.61 -0.89 -5.17
C THR A 59 23.64 -0.31 -3.75
N GLU A 60 22.61 -0.59 -2.94
CA GLU A 60 22.44 -0.03 -1.60
C GLU A 60 22.67 -1.07 -0.49
N GLY A 61 22.57 -2.36 -0.81
CA GLY A 61 22.67 -3.45 0.18
C GLY A 61 23.98 -3.43 1.00
N SER A 62 25.12 -3.15 0.37
CA SER A 62 26.42 -3.04 1.06
C SER A 62 26.52 -1.83 1.99
N GLN A 63 25.64 -0.85 1.84
CA GLN A 63 25.65 0.39 2.61
C GLN A 63 24.80 0.29 3.89
N LEU A 64 23.96 -0.74 4.03
CA LEU A 64 23.02 -0.88 5.14
C LEU A 64 23.69 -0.88 6.52
N ALA A 65 24.84 -1.56 6.66
CA ALA A 65 25.58 -1.56 7.91
C ALA A 65 25.99 -0.14 8.33
N HIS A 66 26.48 0.66 7.37
CA HIS A 66 26.85 2.04 7.61
C HIS A 66 25.65 2.93 7.92
N MET A 67 24.51 2.73 7.24
CA MET A 67 23.26 3.43 7.54
C MET A 67 22.81 3.14 8.97
N LEU A 68 22.78 1.86 9.37
CA LEU A 68 22.37 1.46 10.71
C LEU A 68 23.27 2.09 11.78
N ASP A 69 24.58 2.08 11.57
CA ASP A 69 25.53 2.73 12.48
C ASP A 69 25.32 4.24 12.56
N TYR A 70 25.06 4.91 11.43
CA TYR A 70 24.84 6.35 11.39
C TYR A 70 23.54 6.77 12.11
N PHE A 71 22.47 5.98 11.97
CA PHE A 71 21.15 6.30 12.53
C PHE A 71 20.86 5.61 13.87
N GLN A 72 21.80 4.84 14.44
CA GLN A 72 21.59 4.00 15.63
C GLN A 72 21.00 4.75 16.85
N TYR A 73 21.35 6.02 17.03
CA TYR A 73 20.88 6.84 18.15
C TYR A 73 19.67 7.72 17.80
N GLN A 74 19.23 7.70 16.55
CA GLN A 74 18.12 8.51 16.05
C GLN A 74 16.84 7.70 15.91
N LEU A 75 16.96 6.39 15.65
CA LEU A 75 15.84 5.49 15.40
C LEU A 75 15.62 4.53 16.56
N LYS A 76 14.36 4.28 16.91
CA LYS A 76 13.99 3.25 17.90
C LYS A 76 13.86 1.85 17.31
N GLY A 77 13.61 1.78 16.01
CA GLY A 77 13.54 0.54 15.25
C GLY A 77 13.30 0.86 13.78
N ILE A 78 13.69 -0.08 12.91
CA ILE A 78 13.52 0.06 11.47
C ILE A 78 13.26 -1.31 10.85
N SER A 79 12.36 -1.36 9.86
CA SER A 79 12.10 -2.55 9.05
C SER A 79 12.73 -2.36 7.68
N LEU A 80 13.37 -3.41 7.16
CA LEU A 80 14.10 -3.38 5.89
C LEU A 80 13.53 -4.45 4.95
N LEU A 81 13.24 -4.06 3.71
CA LEU A 81 12.72 -4.97 2.67
C LEU A 81 13.51 -4.80 1.36
N PRO A 82 14.22 -5.84 0.88
CA PRO A 82 14.91 -5.77 -0.41
C PRO A 82 13.92 -5.65 -1.58
N LYS A 83 14.20 -4.76 -2.53
CA LYS A 83 13.44 -4.64 -3.78
C LYS A 83 13.74 -5.83 -4.70
N LEU A 84 12.71 -6.37 -5.35
CA LEU A 84 12.81 -7.40 -6.37
C LEU A 84 12.62 -6.79 -7.76
N GLU A 85 13.54 -7.04 -8.70
CA GLU A 85 13.54 -6.41 -10.04
C GLU A 85 12.30 -6.73 -10.88
N LEU A 86 11.74 -7.93 -10.77
CA LEU A 86 10.61 -8.40 -11.60
C LEU A 86 9.28 -8.50 -10.81
N GLY A 87 9.24 -7.93 -9.60
CA GLY A 87 8.14 -8.16 -8.67
C GLY A 87 8.10 -9.60 -8.14
N ALA A 88 7.13 -9.89 -7.26
CA ALA A 88 6.97 -11.21 -6.65
C ALA A 88 5.88 -12.06 -7.34
N TYR A 89 4.98 -11.43 -8.10
CA TYR A 89 3.77 -12.05 -8.62
C TYR A 89 3.52 -11.69 -10.08
N LYS A 90 2.85 -12.58 -10.80
CA LYS A 90 2.40 -12.34 -12.18
C LYS A 90 1.37 -11.20 -12.27
N GLN A 91 0.55 -11.05 -11.23
CA GLN A 91 -0.40 -9.95 -11.07
C GLN A 91 0.03 -9.16 -9.83
N MET A 92 0.77 -8.09 -10.05
CA MET A 92 1.17 -7.20 -8.96
C MET A 92 -0.02 -6.33 -8.54
N PRO A 93 -0.24 -6.12 -7.22
CA PRO A 93 -1.28 -5.21 -6.76
C PRO A 93 -1.11 -3.76 -7.25
N TYR A 94 0.15 -3.33 -7.38
CA TYR A 94 0.53 -2.04 -7.94
C TYR A 94 1.43 -2.25 -9.16
N GLU A 95 1.09 -1.57 -10.24
CA GLU A 95 1.84 -1.60 -11.49
C GLU A 95 2.06 -0.15 -11.96
N GLU A 96 3.30 0.17 -12.30
CA GLU A 96 3.64 1.49 -12.84
C GLU A 96 3.16 1.59 -14.29
N ILE A 97 2.34 2.59 -14.58
CA ILE A 97 1.77 2.83 -15.91
C ILE A 97 2.18 4.21 -16.43
N ASN A 98 2.25 4.35 -17.74
CA ASN A 98 2.48 5.66 -18.37
C ASN A 98 1.19 6.51 -18.39
N ALA A 99 1.36 7.83 -18.55
CA ALA A 99 0.26 8.78 -18.58
C ALA A 99 -0.78 8.48 -19.69
N GLY A 100 -0.33 8.03 -20.87
CA GLY A 100 -1.23 7.68 -21.97
C GLY A 100 -2.15 6.50 -21.63
N THR A 101 -1.61 5.48 -20.97
CA THR A 101 -2.37 4.32 -20.46
C THR A 101 -3.34 4.75 -19.37
N TYR A 102 -2.88 5.59 -18.43
CA TYR A 102 -3.74 6.16 -17.39
C TYR A 102 -4.95 6.87 -17.99
N HIS A 103 -4.76 7.78 -18.96
CA HIS A 103 -5.86 8.51 -19.59
C HIS A 103 -6.84 7.58 -20.32
N LYS A 104 -6.35 6.55 -21.03
CA LYS A 104 -7.20 5.55 -21.68
C LYS A 104 -8.05 4.78 -20.66
N MET A 105 -7.45 4.36 -19.55
CA MET A 105 -8.15 3.64 -18.49
C MET A 105 -9.17 4.54 -17.79
N SER A 106 -8.79 5.77 -17.44
CA SER A 106 -9.66 6.74 -16.78
C SER A 106 -10.90 7.07 -17.61
N GLN A 107 -10.75 7.23 -18.93
CA GLN A 107 -11.88 7.45 -19.85
C GLN A 107 -12.89 6.30 -19.91
N SER A 108 -12.46 5.07 -19.59
CA SER A 108 -13.37 3.91 -19.57
C SER A 108 -14.23 3.84 -18.30
N ILE A 109 -13.87 4.60 -17.25
CA ILE A 109 -14.56 4.59 -15.97
C ILE A 109 -15.77 5.53 -16.04
N GLN A 110 -16.95 4.99 -15.76
CA GLN A 110 -18.19 5.75 -15.71
C GLN A 110 -18.45 6.29 -14.29
N PRO A 111 -19.10 7.46 -14.15
CA PRO A 111 -19.49 7.99 -12.86
C PRO A 111 -20.45 7.04 -12.14
N LEU A 112 -20.26 6.90 -10.83
CA LEU A 112 -21.09 6.06 -9.97
C LEU A 112 -22.52 6.61 -9.88
N GLN A 113 -23.50 5.75 -10.14
CA GLN A 113 -24.92 6.07 -10.00
C GLN A 113 -25.49 5.42 -8.74
N PHE A 114 -25.50 6.17 -7.63
CA PHE A 114 -25.94 5.66 -6.32
C PHE A 114 -27.43 5.31 -6.25
N ASN A 115 -28.26 5.86 -7.15
CA ASN A 115 -29.70 5.56 -7.23
C ASN A 115 -30.00 4.14 -7.74
N VAL A 116 -29.05 3.47 -8.38
CA VAL A 116 -29.18 2.08 -8.87
C VAL A 116 -28.69 1.07 -7.83
N ILE A 117 -27.91 1.53 -6.85
CA ILE A 117 -27.44 0.72 -5.74
C ILE A 117 -28.60 0.59 -4.74
N LEU A 118 -29.47 -0.37 -4.98
CA LEU A 118 -30.39 -0.85 -3.95
C LEU A 118 -29.52 -1.35 -2.79
N SER A 119 -29.51 -0.62 -1.68
CA SER A 119 -29.18 -1.18 -0.37
C SER A 119 -30.24 -2.23 -0.08
N THR A 120 -30.14 -3.39 -0.72
CA THR A 120 -30.60 -4.59 -0.05
C THR A 120 -29.64 -4.65 1.11
N GLU A 121 -30.06 -4.15 2.27
CA GLU A 121 -29.54 -4.63 3.53
C GLU A 121 -29.81 -6.14 3.52
N THR A 122 -28.99 -6.89 2.79
CA THR A 122 -28.55 -8.15 3.33
C THR A 122 -27.79 -7.72 4.57
N VAL A 123 -28.53 -7.52 5.67
CA VAL A 123 -28.10 -8.04 6.96
C VAL A 123 -27.79 -9.49 6.65
N ILE A 124 -26.57 -9.73 6.19
CA ILE A 124 -26.06 -11.08 6.10
C ILE A 124 -26.06 -11.44 7.58
N ASN A 125 -26.97 -12.33 7.97
CA ASN A 125 -27.10 -12.84 9.33
C ASN A 125 -25.92 -13.79 9.56
N ILE A 126 -24.71 -13.24 9.44
CA ILE A 126 -23.46 -13.87 9.79
C ILE A 126 -23.45 -13.77 11.31
N PRO A 127 -23.38 -14.90 12.05
CA PRO A 127 -23.10 -14.83 13.47
C PRO A 127 -21.87 -13.95 13.66
N ASP A 128 -22.01 -12.92 14.47
CA ASP A 128 -20.95 -11.95 14.71
C ASP A 128 -19.70 -12.70 15.19
N LYS A 129 -18.70 -12.83 14.32
CA LYS A 129 -17.46 -13.54 14.60
C LYS A 129 -16.51 -12.69 15.44
N TYR A 130 -16.75 -11.39 15.52
CA TYR A 130 -15.81 -10.42 16.07
C TYR A 130 -16.50 -9.37 16.95
N CYS A 131 -17.56 -9.73 17.67
CA CYS A 131 -18.17 -8.93 18.74
C CYS A 131 -18.25 -7.42 18.48
N GLU A 132 -18.56 -6.99 17.25
CA GLU A 132 -18.70 -5.57 16.91
C GLU A 132 -20.15 -5.09 17.06
N ALA A 133 -21.11 -6.01 17.07
CA ALA A 133 -22.52 -5.72 17.26
C ALA A 133 -22.94 -5.88 18.73
N CYS A 134 -22.26 -5.18 19.66
CA CYS A 134 -22.81 -4.96 20.99
C CYS A 134 -23.83 -3.79 20.92
N VAL A 135 -25.04 -4.09 20.47
CA VAL A 135 -26.18 -3.21 20.74
C VAL A 135 -26.60 -3.47 22.19
N THR A 136 -26.22 -2.56 23.09
CA THR A 136 -26.88 -2.51 24.41
C THR A 136 -28.28 -1.97 24.17
N ASP A 137 -29.30 -2.80 24.39
CA ASP A 137 -30.67 -2.33 24.48
C ASP A 137 -30.73 -1.24 25.57
N PRO A 138 -31.12 0.01 25.25
CA PRO A 138 -31.44 0.96 26.30
C PRO A 138 -32.69 0.41 27.00
N GLU A 139 -32.53 0.17 28.30
CA GLU A 139 -33.47 -0.54 29.17
C GLU A 139 -34.92 -0.04 29.09
N ALA A 140 -35.80 -0.98 29.45
CA ALA A 140 -37.24 -0.87 29.66
C ALA A 140 -37.69 0.26 30.61
#